data_AF-A0A243QGB0-F1
#
_entry.id   AF-A0A243QGB0-F1
#
_cell.length_a   1.000
_cell.length_b   1.000
_cell.length_c   1.000
_cell.angle_alpha   90.00
_cell.angle_beta   90.00
_cell.angle_gamma   90.00
#
_symmetry.space_group_name_H-M   'P 1'
#
loop_
_entity.id
_entity.type
_entity.pdbx_description
1 polymer ?
#
loop_
_entity_poly.entity_id
_entity_poly.type
_entity_poly.pdbx_seq_one_letter_code
_entity_poly.pdbx_strand_id
1 'polypeptide(L)'
;YLEYSIRDQLTRLLGPSGFDPARDIQAITVNRWGHGYAPEYATPWNLDFYPEGPFPAAVARRRAGRIAIANSDSVPAAYADAAITAAYRAVGELQA
;
A
#
# COMPACT_ATOMS: atom_id res chain seq x y z
N TYR A 1 4.93 23.79 0.25
CA TYR A 1 3.76 23.33 1.01
C TYR A 1 4.05 22.12 1.89
N LEU A 2 4.45 20.96 1.34
CA LEU A 2 4.66 19.75 2.16
C LEU A 2 5.75 19.90 3.23
N GLU A 3 6.94 20.38 2.85
CA GLU A 3 8.03 20.59 3.81
C GLU A 3 7.60 21.54 4.94
N TYR A 4 6.99 22.67 4.59
CA TYR A 4 6.45 23.62 5.55
C TYR A 4 5.41 22.97 6.48
N SER A 5 4.46 22.21 5.93
CA SER A 5 3.44 21.52 6.72
C SER A 5 4.05 20.49 7.68
N ILE A 6 5.11 19.78 7.28
CA ILE A 6 5.84 18.84 8.13
C ILE A 6 6.51 19.60 9.28
N ARG A 7 7.22 20.69 8.99
CA ARG A 7 7.87 21.53 10.00
C ARG A 7 6.85 22.11 10.98
N ASP A 8 5.73 22.65 10.49
CA ASP A 8 4.66 23.21 11.32
C ASP A 8 4.04 22.16 12.25
N GLN A 9 3.66 21.00 11.72
CA GLN A 9 3.05 19.92 12.51
C GLN A 9 4.01 19.39 13.58
N LEU A 10 5.28 19.14 13.24
CA LEU A 10 6.28 18.68 14.19
C LEU A 10 6.55 19.74 15.27
N THR A 11 6.62 21.01 14.89
CA THR A 11 6.80 22.12 15.85
C THR A 11 5.63 22.19 16.83
N ARG A 12 4.40 22.03 16.35
CA ARG A 12 3.21 22.04 17.22
C ARG A 12 3.17 20.85 18.19
N LEU A 13 3.61 19.67 17.76
CA LEU A 13 3.61 18.45 18.57
C LEU A 13 4.76 18.41 19.57
N LEU A 14 5.96 18.80 19.15
CA LEU A 14 7.22 18.56 19.88
C LEU A 14 7.85 19.84 20.44
N GLY A 15 7.41 21.02 19.98
CA GLY A 15 7.92 22.32 20.42
C GLY A 15 7.87 22.54 21.94
N PRO A 16 6.77 22.19 22.65
CA PRO A 16 6.71 22.29 24.11
C PRO A 16 7.79 21.47 24.85
N SER A 17 8.37 20.47 24.19
CA SER A 17 9.47 19.65 24.70
C SER A 17 10.85 20.12 24.21
N GLY A 18 10.95 21.28 23.55
CA GLY A 18 12.21 21.90 23.15
C GLY A 18 12.68 21.58 21.71
N PHE A 19 11.83 20.98 20.88
CA PHE A 19 12.11 20.76 19.47
C PHE A 19 12.15 22.08 18.69
N ASP A 20 13.22 22.28 17.91
CA ASP A 20 13.39 23.39 16.99
C ASP A 20 13.61 22.83 15.57
N PRO A 21 12.68 23.01 14.62
CA PRO A 21 12.82 22.46 13.27
C PRO A 21 14.03 23.02 12.50
N ALA A 22 14.55 24.19 12.84
CA ALA A 22 15.72 24.77 12.17
C ALA A 22 17.02 24.10 12.63
N ARG A 23 17.07 23.67 13.90
CA ARG A 23 18.24 23.00 14.50
C ARG A 23 18.17 21.47 14.34
N ASP A 24 16.99 20.89 14.53
CA ASP A 24 16.84 19.45 14.78
C ASP A 24 16.48 18.64 13.52
N ILE A 25 16.02 19.30 12.44
CA ILE A 25 15.76 18.64 11.15
C ILE A 25 16.99 18.73 10.27
N GLN A 26 17.69 17.59 10.08
CA GLN A 26 18.80 17.50 9.13
C GLN A 26 18.32 17.49 7.67
N ALA A 27 17.26 16.73 7.37
CA ALA A 27 16.71 16.61 6.02
C ALA A 27 15.26 16.14 6.06
N ILE A 28 14.52 16.43 4.99
CA ILE A 28 13.16 15.92 4.76
C ILE A 28 13.13 15.25 3.38
N THR A 29 12.80 13.95 3.36
CA THR A 29 12.56 13.19 2.14
C THR A 29 11.07 12.88 2.04
N VAL A 30 10.44 13.26 0.93
CA VAL A 30 9.02 12.98 0.68
C VAL A 30 8.89 11.96 -0.44
N ASN A 31 8.39 10.78 -0.12
CA ASN A 31 8.02 9.76 -1.10
C ASN A 31 6.53 9.87 -1.41
N ARG A 32 6.18 10.27 -2.64
CA ARG A 32 4.77 10.39 -3.06
C ARG A 32 4.32 9.14 -3.80
N TRP A 33 3.78 8.18 -3.04
CA TRP A 33 3.20 6.94 -3.56
C TRP A 33 1.68 6.93 -3.40
N GLY A 34 1.00 8.08 -3.61
CA GLY A 34 -0.41 8.26 -3.28
C GLY A 34 -1.36 7.20 -3.87
N HIS A 35 -0.99 6.60 -5.01
CA HIS A 35 -1.73 5.49 -5.63
C HIS A 35 -0.81 4.28 -5.92
N GLY A 36 0.33 4.20 -5.22
CA GLY A 36 1.33 3.15 -5.41
C GLY A 36 1.11 1.91 -4.55
N TYR A 37 0.11 1.93 -3.68
CA TYR A 37 -0.22 0.84 -2.78
C TYR A 37 -1.42 0.06 -3.29
N ALA A 38 -1.31 -1.26 -3.25
CA ALA A 38 -2.43 -2.16 -3.53
C ALA A 38 -3.59 -1.87 -2.55
N PRO A 39 -4.85 -1.98 -3.00
CA PRO A 39 -5.99 -1.76 -2.14
C PRO A 39 -6.10 -2.88 -1.09
N GLU A 40 -6.06 -2.51 0.19
CA GLU A 40 -6.48 -3.36 1.29
C GLU A 40 -7.98 -3.16 1.49
N TYR A 41 -8.76 -4.21 1.24
CA TYR A 41 -10.22 -4.10 1.34
C TYR A 41 -10.63 -3.99 2.80
N ALA A 42 -11.45 -2.97 3.11
CA ALA A 42 -11.91 -2.72 4.47
C ALA A 42 -13.24 -1.97 4.49
N THR A 43 -13.90 -2.02 5.65
CA THR A 43 -15.02 -1.12 5.94
C THR A 43 -14.49 0.29 6.26
N PRO A 44 -15.21 1.38 5.90
CA PRO A 44 -16.51 1.43 5.20
C PRO A 44 -16.41 1.48 3.66
N TRP A 45 -15.21 1.42 3.10
CA TRP A 45 -14.98 1.75 1.67
C TRP A 45 -15.36 0.64 0.70
N ASN A 46 -15.43 -0.61 1.15
CA ASN A 46 -15.60 -1.79 0.31
C ASN A 46 -16.82 -2.64 0.68
N LEU A 47 -17.88 -2.02 1.20
CA LEU A 47 -19.07 -2.71 1.73
C LEU A 47 -19.81 -3.58 0.68
N ASP A 48 -19.63 -3.31 -0.61
CA ASP A 48 -20.28 -4.08 -1.68
C ASP A 48 -19.77 -5.53 -1.76
N PHE A 49 -18.59 -5.83 -1.22
CA PHE A 49 -17.98 -7.16 -1.30
C PHE A 49 -17.11 -7.55 -0.10
N TYR A 50 -16.74 -6.64 0.80
CA TYR A 50 -15.97 -6.97 2.00
C TYR A 50 -16.92 -7.18 3.20
N PRO A 51 -16.75 -8.24 4.02
CA PRO A 51 -15.69 -9.24 3.99
C PRO A 51 -15.98 -10.51 3.16
N GLU A 52 -17.18 -10.62 2.59
CA GLU A 52 -17.69 -11.94 2.15
C GLU A 52 -17.27 -12.36 0.73
N GLY A 53 -16.77 -11.40 -0.03
CA GLY A 53 -16.39 -11.56 -1.42
C GLY A 53 -17.59 -11.70 -2.38
N PRO A 54 -17.32 -12.08 -3.65
CA PRO A 54 -15.99 -12.32 -4.20
C PRO A 54 -15.17 -11.02 -4.29
N PHE A 55 -13.93 -11.07 -3.83
CA PHE A 55 -13.04 -9.91 -3.93
C PHE A 55 -12.68 -9.60 -5.39
N PRO A 56 -12.67 -8.33 -5.82
CA PRO A 56 -12.26 -7.96 -7.17
C PRO A 56 -10.87 -8.52 -7.54
N ALA A 57 -9.91 -8.48 -6.62
CA ALA A 57 -8.59 -9.09 -6.78
C ALA A 57 -8.66 -10.59 -7.10
N ALA A 58 -9.57 -11.35 -6.47
CA ALA A 58 -9.72 -12.78 -6.69
C ALA A 58 -10.31 -13.10 -8.08
N VAL A 59 -11.15 -12.21 -8.63
CA VAL A 59 -11.69 -12.33 -9.98
C VAL A 59 -10.65 -11.91 -11.02
N ALA A 60 -10.00 -10.76 -10.80
CA ALA A 60 -9.06 -10.17 -11.74
C ALA A 60 -7.76 -10.98 -11.90
N ARG A 61 -7.31 -11.70 -10.86
CA ARG A 61 -6.05 -12.45 -10.90
C ARG A 61 -6.12 -13.80 -11.61
N ARG A 62 -7.30 -14.23 -12.06
CA ARG A 62 -7.49 -15.56 -12.69
C ARG A 62 -6.63 -15.68 -13.95
N ARG A 63 -6.06 -16.87 -14.15
CA ARG A 63 -5.28 -17.22 -15.35
C ARG A 63 -6.13 -17.06 -16.61
N ALA A 64 -5.55 -16.44 -17.64
CA ALA A 64 -6.12 -16.32 -18.98
C ALA A 64 -5.26 -17.10 -19.99
N GLY A 65 -5.65 -18.33 -20.30
CA GLY A 65 -4.91 -19.19 -21.24
C GLY A 65 -3.50 -19.52 -20.74
N ARG A 66 -2.46 -18.90 -21.31
CA ARG A 66 -1.05 -19.07 -20.89
C ARG A 66 -0.52 -17.89 -20.06
N ILE A 67 -1.41 -17.00 -19.60
CA ILE A 67 -1.07 -15.79 -18.86
C ILE A 67 -1.57 -15.92 -17.42
N ALA A 68 -0.66 -15.87 -16.45
CA ALA A 68 -0.99 -15.76 -15.03
C ALA A 68 -0.58 -14.36 -14.51
N ILE A 69 -1.38 -13.77 -13.62
CA ILE A 69 -1.19 -12.40 -13.11
C ILE A 69 -0.61 -12.47 -11.71
N ALA A 70 0.51 -11.80 -11.42
CA ALA A 70 1.12 -11.76 -10.09
C ALA A 70 1.59 -10.35 -9.71
N ASN A 71 1.13 -9.87 -8.56
CA ASN A 71 1.54 -8.63 -7.88
C ASN A 71 0.84 -8.56 -6.50
N SER A 72 1.15 -7.53 -5.71
CA SER A 72 0.44 -7.22 -4.46
C SER A 72 -1.06 -6.97 -4.68
N ASP A 73 -1.50 -6.41 -5.80
CA ASP A 73 -2.93 -6.16 -6.09
C ASP A 73 -3.75 -7.45 -6.23
N SER A 74 -3.10 -8.54 -6.66
CA SER A 74 -3.69 -9.87 -6.78
C SER A 74 -3.82 -10.59 -5.42
N VAL A 75 -3.18 -10.07 -4.38
CA VAL A 75 -3.26 -10.52 -2.99
C VAL A 75 -3.41 -9.25 -2.15
N PRO A 76 -4.64 -8.69 -2.06
CA PRO A 76 -4.94 -7.26 -1.81
C PRO A 76 -4.32 -6.71 -0.51
N ALA A 77 -3.02 -6.44 -0.56
CA ALA A 77 -2.16 -6.07 0.55
C ALA A 77 -0.91 -5.36 0.00
N ALA A 78 -0.54 -4.24 0.61
CA ALA A 78 0.44 -3.31 0.07
C ALA A 78 1.92 -3.71 0.25
N TYR A 79 2.18 -4.97 0.60
CA TYR A 79 3.47 -5.43 1.11
C TYR A 79 4.19 -6.39 0.16
N ALA A 80 5.50 -6.49 0.32
CA ALA A 80 6.36 -7.29 -0.55
C ALA A 80 6.07 -8.81 -0.44
N ASP A 81 5.71 -9.29 0.75
CA ASP A 81 5.32 -10.69 1.00
C ASP A 81 4.05 -11.07 0.22
N ALA A 82 3.11 -10.14 0.05
CA ALA A 82 1.92 -10.35 -0.79
C ALA A 82 2.30 -10.56 -2.27
N ALA A 83 3.21 -9.74 -2.80
CA ALA A 83 3.71 -9.89 -4.16
C ALA A 83 4.47 -11.23 -4.36
N ILE A 84 5.28 -11.63 -3.39
CA ILE A 84 5.99 -12.92 -3.40
C ILE A 84 5.00 -14.09 -3.37
N THR A 85 3.99 -14.03 -2.50
CA THR A 85 2.92 -15.03 -2.41
C THR A 85 2.14 -15.14 -3.73
N ALA A 86 1.84 -14.00 -4.34
CA ALA A 86 1.18 -13.94 -5.64
C ALA A 86 2.00 -14.60 -6.75
N ALA A 87 3.33 -14.37 -6.75
CA ALA A 87 4.25 -14.97 -7.70
C ALA A 87 4.34 -16.49 -7.55
N TYR A 88 4.45 -16.99 -6.32
CA TYR A 88 4.45 -18.42 -6.04
C TYR A 88 3.19 -19.11 -6.60
N ARG A 89 2.00 -18.54 -6.32
CA ARG A 89 0.73 -19.03 -6.86
C ARG A 89 0.70 -18.99 -8.40
N ALA A 90 1.06 -17.85 -9.01
CA ALA A 90 0.98 -17.69 -10.46
C ALA A 90 1.88 -18.68 -11.23
N VAL A 91 3.08 -18.96 -10.71
CA VAL A 91 3.96 -19.98 -11.28
C VAL A 91 3.33 -21.37 -11.19
N GLY A 92 2.76 -21.72 -10.03
CA GLY A 92 2.03 -22.98 -9.86
C GLY A 92 0.84 -23.11 -10.83
N GLU A 93 0.09 -22.02 -11.03
CA GLU A 93 -1.02 -21.99 -12.00
C GLU A 93 -0.58 -22.21 -13.44
N LEU A 94 0.64 -21.83 -13.83
CA LEU A 94 1.16 -22.07 -15.19
C LEU A 94 1.65 -23.50 -15.41
N GLN A 95 2.02 -24.18 -14.31
CA GLN A 95 2.50 -25.56 -14.33
C GLN A 95 1.37 -26.59 -14.31
N ALA A 96 0.17 -26.19 -13.87
CA ALA A 96 -1.07 -26.97 -13.96
C ALA A 96 -1.68 -26.93 -15.37
#